data_AF-A0AA96TFW5-F1
#
_entry.id   AF-A0AA96TFW5-F1
#
_cell.length_a   1.000
_cell.length_b   1.000
_cell.length_c   1.000
_cell.angle_alpha   90.00
_cell.angle_beta   90.00
_cell.angle_gamma   90.00
#
_symmetry.space_group_name_H-M   'P 1'
#
loop_
_entity.id
_entity.type
_entity.pdbx_description
1 polymer ?
#
loop_
_entity_poly.entity_id
_entity_poly.type
_entity_poly.pdbx_seq_one_letter_code
_entity_poly.pdbx_strand_id
1 'polypeptide(L)'
;MSSFSGLNTASTALWAQRRGLDVTGHNIANVNTEGYSRQRVDLEAMGGSAVPAFHSVSSGTGQGVSVEQVIRIRDAFLESRAHTESARSAQLTVESTAFEQVEQAFREPGSTGIQRLMDDVSNSWGNVADHPTDLAARSQLLQDLDTFADGVYATRSTLDGQWTQSRQNLGVLVDQVNADATEVASLNRAIQRATRAELPTNELADRRDALVLDLAKATGATVRPREDGVLDVVLGGVTLVAGSTATRLVADGPASLDDMAATGVQPRLVTTPGGTQVTVGGTAGGQLTVLTDVVPRQRDALDDVAARYVADTNALHATGYDRAGEQPGDLLAIDPVSKRIVLDADITGPDRIAAARTGPVDPATTPPTGPSTDNEVADAISQLRLAPDGAAVRYRAMIVELGVQASVSSRNLEIQDVVTTNVDAARESVAGVNLDEEMSNMLQFQHAYSAAARMVSAVDEALDVLINRTGLVGR
;
A
#
# COMPACT_ATOMS: atom_id res chain seq x y z
N MET A 1 34.72 -12.69 57.24
CA MET A 1 33.57 -12.07 56.54
C MET A 1 32.66 -11.48 57.59
N SER A 2 32.35 -10.18 57.51
CA SER A 2 31.33 -9.59 58.39
C SER A 2 29.97 -10.21 58.04
N SER A 3 29.23 -10.73 59.02
CA SER A 3 27.89 -11.31 58.86
C SER A 3 26.93 -10.38 58.10
N PHE A 4 27.11 -9.06 58.23
CA PHE A 4 26.35 -8.04 57.53
C PHE A 4 26.63 -7.97 56.02
N SER A 5 27.83 -8.33 55.55
CA SER A 5 28.15 -8.41 54.12
C SER A 5 27.42 -9.57 53.42
N GLY A 6 27.21 -10.67 54.16
CA GLY A 6 26.42 -11.81 53.70
C GLY A 6 24.94 -11.47 53.55
N LEU A 7 24.38 -10.73 54.51
CA LEU A 7 23.01 -10.20 54.42
C LEU A 7 22.83 -9.23 53.24
N ASN A 8 23.80 -8.33 53.01
CA ASN A 8 23.72 -7.39 51.90
C ASN A 8 23.74 -8.13 50.54
N THR A 9 24.62 -9.11 50.39
CA THR A 9 24.68 -9.96 49.20
C THR A 9 23.38 -10.73 48.99
N ALA A 10 22.83 -11.33 50.04
CA ALA A 10 21.59 -12.09 49.95
C ALA A 10 20.37 -11.19 49.65
N SER A 11 20.29 -10.01 50.26
CA SER A 11 19.25 -9.01 50.00
C SER A 11 19.28 -8.52 48.55
N THR A 12 20.45 -8.10 48.08
CA THR A 12 20.62 -7.57 46.72
C THR A 12 20.39 -8.65 45.66
N ALA A 13 20.77 -9.91 45.94
CA ALA A 13 20.40 -11.06 45.13
C ALA A 13 18.87 -11.26 45.08
N LEU A 14 18.16 -11.22 46.21
CA LEU A 14 16.69 -11.35 46.23
C LEU A 14 16.00 -10.30 45.34
N TRP A 15 16.43 -9.03 45.44
CA TRP A 15 15.91 -7.96 44.60
C TRP A 15 16.18 -8.19 43.11
N ALA A 16 17.41 -8.55 42.76
CA ALA A 16 17.79 -8.84 41.38
C ALA A 16 17.01 -10.01 40.78
N GLN A 17 16.90 -11.13 41.51
CA GLN A 17 16.16 -12.29 41.03
C GLN A 17 14.66 -12.03 40.93
N ARG A 18 14.07 -11.28 41.88
CA ARG A 18 12.67 -10.85 41.80
C ARG A 18 12.42 -9.99 40.56
N ARG A 19 13.32 -9.07 40.24
CA ARG A 19 13.21 -8.26 39.03
C ARG A 19 13.30 -9.11 37.77
N GLY A 20 14.18 -10.13 37.76
CA GLY A 20 14.22 -11.15 36.72
C GLY A 20 12.88 -11.84 36.50
N LEU A 21 12.23 -12.29 37.59
CA LEU A 21 10.89 -12.90 37.54
C LEU A 21 9.83 -11.96 36.98
N ASP A 22 9.83 -10.70 37.40
CA ASP A 22 8.86 -9.71 36.94
C ASP A 22 9.00 -9.46 35.43
N VAL A 23 10.23 -9.33 34.91
CA VAL A 23 10.48 -9.12 33.47
C VAL A 23 10.12 -10.34 32.64
N THR A 24 10.49 -11.54 33.09
CA THR A 24 10.11 -12.78 32.41
C THR A 24 8.58 -12.98 32.41
N GLY A 25 7.91 -12.69 33.52
CA GLY A 25 6.45 -12.68 33.58
C GLY A 25 5.83 -11.66 32.64
N HIS A 26 6.44 -10.48 32.50
CA HIS A 26 6.02 -9.45 31.57
C HIS A 26 6.20 -9.89 30.11
N ASN A 27 7.32 -10.51 29.76
CA ASN A 27 7.54 -11.08 28.42
C ASN A 27 6.47 -12.11 28.07
N ILE A 28 6.22 -13.08 28.95
CA ILE A 28 5.22 -14.13 28.73
C ILE A 28 3.82 -13.53 28.58
N ALA A 29 3.45 -12.55 29.41
CA ALA A 29 2.15 -11.89 29.32
C ALA A 29 1.94 -11.15 27.98
N ASN A 30 3.02 -10.62 27.39
CA ASN A 30 2.99 -9.85 26.16
C ASN A 30 3.43 -10.64 24.91
N VAL A 31 3.61 -11.97 24.99
CA VAL A 31 4.07 -12.80 23.86
C VAL A 31 3.21 -12.64 22.60
N ASN A 32 1.91 -12.40 22.76
CA ASN A 32 0.97 -12.21 21.64
C ASN A 32 0.63 -10.72 21.40
N THR A 33 1.35 -9.79 22.02
CA THR A 33 1.12 -8.36 21.83
C THR A 33 1.96 -7.88 20.65
N GLU A 34 1.29 -7.43 19.60
CA GLU A 34 1.97 -6.91 18.41
C GLU A 34 2.88 -5.73 18.73
N GLY A 35 4.09 -5.75 18.18
CA GLY A 35 5.10 -4.70 18.38
C GLY A 35 5.84 -4.75 19.71
N TYR A 36 5.50 -5.68 20.62
CA TYR A 36 6.24 -5.90 21.85
C TYR A 36 7.66 -6.40 21.55
N SER A 37 8.66 -5.84 22.23
CA SER A 37 10.04 -6.35 22.14
C SER A 37 10.44 -7.05 23.43
N ARG A 38 11.04 -8.23 23.31
CA ARG A 38 11.53 -9.00 24.47
C ARG A 38 12.44 -8.14 25.32
N GLN A 39 12.17 -8.13 26.62
CA GLN A 39 12.96 -7.38 27.58
C GLN A 39 13.90 -8.31 28.36
N ARG A 40 15.08 -7.81 28.72
CA ARG A 40 16.08 -8.51 29.54
C ARG A 40 16.57 -7.61 30.66
N VAL A 41 16.71 -8.20 31.85
CA VAL A 41 17.36 -7.58 33.00
C VAL A 41 18.87 -7.67 32.82
N ASP A 42 19.56 -6.53 32.86
CA ASP A 42 21.02 -6.50 32.93
C ASP A 42 21.45 -6.42 34.41
N LEU A 43 22.33 -7.34 34.79
CA LEU A 43 22.78 -7.50 36.17
C LEU A 43 24.27 -7.19 36.26
N GLU A 44 24.63 -6.24 37.12
CA GLU A 44 26.02 -5.88 37.36
C GLU A 44 26.46 -6.33 38.77
N ALA A 45 27.67 -6.89 38.86
CA ALA A 45 28.27 -7.18 40.15
C ALA A 45 28.62 -5.87 40.86
N MET A 46 28.12 -5.68 42.08
CA MET A 46 28.50 -4.49 42.85
C MET A 46 29.98 -4.60 43.25
N GLY A 47 30.81 -3.70 42.71
CA GLY A 47 32.26 -3.66 42.93
C GLY A 47 32.68 -2.81 44.14
N GLY A 48 33.89 -3.06 44.66
CA GLY A 48 34.56 -2.18 45.63
C GLY A 48 35.19 -0.93 44.99
N SER A 49 35.41 0.12 45.78
CA SER A 49 35.88 1.44 45.34
C SER A 49 37.04 1.38 44.32
N ALA A 50 36.86 2.04 43.17
CA ALA A 50 37.85 2.14 42.09
C ALA A 50 39.10 2.98 42.46
N VAL A 51 39.10 3.64 43.62
CA VAL A 51 40.23 4.44 44.12
C VAL A 51 40.82 3.77 45.36
N PRO A 52 42.00 3.12 45.27
CA PRO A 52 42.66 2.54 46.43
C PRO A 52 43.11 3.66 47.37
N ALA A 53 42.45 3.82 48.52
CA ALA A 53 42.98 4.65 49.59
C ALA A 53 44.26 4.00 50.16
N PHE A 54 45.24 4.81 50.58
CA PHE A 54 46.57 4.37 51.06
C PHE A 54 46.54 3.39 52.26
N HIS A 55 45.38 3.19 52.89
CA HIS A 55 45.14 2.26 53.99
C HIS A 55 43.92 1.33 53.76
N SER A 56 43.47 1.16 52.51
CA SER A 56 42.37 0.26 52.20
C SER A 56 42.78 -1.20 52.43
N VAL A 57 42.22 -1.82 53.47
CA VAL A 57 42.36 -3.25 53.78
C VAL A 57 41.13 -4.08 53.36
N SER A 58 40.19 -3.49 52.62
CA SER A 58 39.00 -4.22 52.17
C SER A 58 39.30 -5.01 50.89
N SER A 59 39.08 -6.32 50.92
CA SER A 59 38.90 -7.11 49.70
C SER A 59 37.52 -6.73 49.15
N GLY A 60 37.44 -5.87 48.14
CA GLY A 60 36.18 -5.40 47.53
C GLY A 60 35.31 -6.48 46.86
N THR A 61 35.48 -7.75 47.24
CA THR A 61 34.78 -8.92 46.75
C THR A 61 33.55 -9.21 47.62
N GLY A 62 32.42 -9.51 46.96
CA GLY A 62 31.19 -9.97 47.62
C GLY A 62 30.28 -8.87 48.16
N GLN A 63 30.10 -7.77 47.42
CA GLN A 63 29.08 -6.77 47.78
C GLN A 63 27.67 -7.16 47.31
N GLY A 64 27.55 -8.07 46.34
CA GLY A 64 26.29 -8.54 45.80
C GLY A 64 26.11 -8.18 44.34
N VAL A 65 24.86 -8.04 43.91
CA VAL A 65 24.47 -7.77 42.51
C VAL A 65 23.40 -6.68 42.49
N SER A 66 23.48 -5.76 41.54
CA SER A 66 22.44 -4.76 41.30
C SER A 66 21.81 -4.97 39.93
N VAL A 67 20.53 -4.58 39.82
CA VAL A 67 19.89 -4.42 38.52
C VAL A 67 20.34 -3.08 37.96
N GLU A 68 21.09 -3.10 36.87
CA GLU A 68 21.53 -1.87 36.20
C GLU A 68 20.35 -1.27 35.43
N GLN A 69 19.73 -2.07 34.56
CA GLN A 69 18.61 -1.64 33.73
C GLN A 69 17.81 -2.82 33.18
N VAL A 70 16.61 -2.53 32.66
CA VAL A 70 15.84 -3.45 31.82
C VAL A 70 15.86 -2.92 30.41
N ILE A 71 16.52 -3.65 29.52
CA ILE A 71 16.70 -3.27 28.12
C ILE A 71 15.81 -4.09 27.21
N ARG A 72 15.43 -3.49 26.09
CA ARG A 72 14.77 -4.18 24.98
C ARG A 72 15.81 -4.88 24.10
N ILE A 73 15.52 -6.10 23.67
CA ILE A 73 16.33 -6.85 22.70
C ILE A 73 15.81 -6.52 21.30
N ARG A 74 16.60 -5.78 20.51
CA ARG A 74 16.30 -5.47 19.11
C ARG A 74 17.58 -5.31 18.31
N ASP A 75 17.46 -5.52 17.01
CA ASP A 75 18.52 -5.23 16.03
C ASP A 75 18.08 -4.07 15.14
N ALA A 76 18.78 -2.93 15.24
CA ALA A 76 18.42 -1.72 14.51
C ALA A 76 18.53 -1.87 12.98
N PHE A 77 19.40 -2.75 12.49
CA PHE A 77 19.53 -3.02 11.06
C PHE A 77 18.34 -3.83 10.55
N LEU A 78 17.91 -4.86 11.29
CA LEU A 78 16.72 -5.63 10.96
C LEU A 78 15.44 -4.77 11.01
N GLU A 79 15.30 -3.87 11.99
CA GLU A 79 14.19 -2.93 12.06
C GLU A 79 14.16 -1.98 10.85
N SER A 80 15.31 -1.39 10.49
CA SER A 80 15.40 -0.53 9.30
C SER A 80 15.06 -1.27 8.01
N ARG A 81 15.46 -2.54 7.92
CA ARG A 81 15.14 -3.39 6.78
C ARG A 81 13.65 -3.71 6.74
N ALA A 82 13.02 -4.07 7.86
CA ALA A 82 11.57 -4.29 7.91
C ALA A 82 10.79 -3.06 7.45
N HIS A 83 11.13 -1.86 7.92
CA HIS A 83 10.47 -0.63 7.46
C HIS A 83 10.50 -0.51 5.92
N THR A 84 11.66 -0.76 5.31
CA THR A 84 11.85 -0.62 3.86
C THR A 84 11.11 -1.71 3.08
N GLU A 85 11.23 -2.97 3.50
CA GLU A 85 10.62 -4.10 2.79
C GLU A 85 9.10 -4.14 2.98
N SER A 86 8.59 -3.82 4.18
CA SER A 86 7.16 -3.72 4.43
C SER A 86 6.54 -2.55 3.65
N ALA A 87 7.22 -1.40 3.52
CA ALA A 87 6.76 -0.32 2.66
C ALA A 87 6.68 -0.75 1.19
N ARG A 88 7.68 -1.48 0.70
CA ARG A 88 7.70 -1.96 -0.68
C ARG A 88 6.61 -3.00 -0.95
N SER A 89 6.39 -3.94 -0.04
CA SER A 89 5.27 -4.90 -0.13
C SER A 89 3.95 -4.15 -0.17
N ALA A 90 3.70 -3.22 0.77
CA ALA A 90 2.47 -2.43 0.82
C ALA A 90 2.21 -1.61 -0.46
N GLN A 91 3.26 -1.08 -1.09
CA GLN A 91 3.15 -0.41 -2.39
C GLN A 91 2.71 -1.38 -3.50
N LEU A 92 3.41 -2.51 -3.64
CA LEU A 92 3.13 -3.51 -4.67
C LEU A 92 1.77 -4.16 -4.51
N THR A 93 1.27 -4.31 -3.26
CA THR A 93 -0.09 -4.77 -3.00
C THR A 93 -1.11 -3.85 -3.64
N VAL A 94 -0.98 -2.54 -3.43
CA VAL A 94 -1.91 -1.55 -4.03
C VAL A 94 -1.85 -1.58 -5.55
N GLU A 95 -0.63 -1.62 -6.12
CA GLU A 95 -0.44 -1.65 -7.57
C GLU A 95 -1.01 -2.94 -8.20
N SER A 96 -0.75 -4.11 -7.62
CA SER A 96 -1.30 -5.39 -8.09
C SER A 96 -2.83 -5.41 -8.04
N THR A 97 -3.42 -4.99 -6.92
CA THR A 97 -4.88 -4.91 -6.79
C THR A 97 -5.49 -3.94 -7.80
N ALA A 98 -4.82 -2.82 -8.09
CA ALA A 98 -5.30 -1.89 -9.11
C ALA A 98 -5.27 -2.50 -10.52
N PHE A 99 -4.19 -3.20 -10.90
CA PHE A 99 -4.15 -3.91 -12.17
C PHE A 99 -5.24 -4.96 -12.29
N GLU A 100 -5.48 -5.76 -11.26
CA GLU A 100 -6.57 -6.76 -11.24
C GLU A 100 -7.95 -6.11 -11.42
N GLN A 101 -8.18 -4.96 -10.77
CA GLN A 101 -9.43 -4.21 -10.92
C GLN A 101 -9.59 -3.62 -12.33
N VAL A 102 -8.49 -3.14 -12.92
CA VAL A 102 -8.49 -2.64 -14.29
C VAL A 102 -8.76 -3.77 -15.29
N GLU A 103 -8.13 -4.94 -15.14
CA GLU A 103 -8.40 -6.12 -15.97
C GLU A 103 -9.88 -6.53 -15.90
N GLN A 104 -10.47 -6.54 -14.71
CA GLN A 104 -11.90 -6.83 -14.51
C GLN A 104 -12.81 -5.82 -15.22
N ALA A 105 -12.40 -4.56 -15.35
CA ALA A 105 -13.17 -3.53 -16.05
C ALA A 105 -13.29 -3.80 -17.56
N PHE A 106 -12.29 -4.43 -18.18
CA PHE A 106 -12.29 -4.77 -19.61
C PHE A 106 -13.10 -6.03 -19.94
N ARG A 107 -13.34 -6.93 -18.96
CA ARG A 107 -14.17 -8.14 -19.11
C ARG A 107 -13.67 -9.07 -20.24
N GLU A 108 -12.36 -9.14 -20.44
CA GLU A 108 -11.74 -10.00 -21.44
C GLU A 108 -11.06 -11.21 -20.80
N PRO A 109 -11.15 -12.41 -21.43
CA PRO A 109 -12.06 -12.77 -22.51
C PRO A 109 -13.49 -12.96 -21.97
N GLY A 110 -14.52 -12.60 -22.75
CA GLY A 110 -15.91 -12.74 -22.31
C GLY A 110 -16.91 -12.94 -23.44
N SER A 111 -18.22 -12.89 -23.12
CA SER A 111 -19.34 -12.69 -24.06
C SER A 111 -19.79 -11.22 -24.15
N THR A 112 -19.25 -10.35 -23.28
CA THR A 112 -19.56 -8.90 -23.20
C THR A 112 -18.35 -7.97 -23.24
N GLY A 113 -17.13 -8.49 -23.39
CA GLY A 113 -15.91 -7.70 -23.62
C GLY A 113 -15.90 -6.97 -24.97
N ILE A 114 -15.17 -5.85 -25.07
CA ILE A 114 -15.22 -4.93 -26.20
C ILE A 114 -14.75 -5.59 -27.51
N GLN A 115 -13.82 -6.56 -27.47
CA GLN A 115 -13.33 -7.21 -28.69
C GLN A 115 -14.46 -7.86 -29.49
N ARG A 116 -15.33 -8.64 -28.84
CA ARG A 116 -16.45 -9.25 -29.59
C ARG A 116 -17.57 -8.26 -29.89
N LEU A 117 -17.74 -7.19 -29.12
CA LEU A 117 -18.66 -6.12 -29.52
C LEU A 117 -18.20 -5.46 -30.83
N MET A 118 -16.89 -5.26 -31.03
CA MET A 118 -16.35 -4.83 -32.32
C MET A 118 -16.57 -5.88 -33.42
N ASP A 119 -16.42 -7.16 -33.10
CA ASP A 119 -16.67 -8.25 -34.07
C ASP A 119 -18.14 -8.32 -34.48
N ASP A 120 -19.06 -8.15 -33.53
CA ASP A 120 -20.51 -8.13 -33.74
C ASP A 120 -20.90 -6.96 -34.66
N VAL A 121 -20.39 -5.75 -34.40
CA VAL A 121 -20.60 -4.60 -35.27
C VAL A 121 -20.03 -4.83 -36.68
N SER A 122 -18.82 -5.40 -36.77
CA SER A 122 -18.21 -5.72 -38.08
C SER A 122 -19.06 -6.72 -38.87
N ASN A 123 -19.61 -7.74 -38.20
CA ASN A 123 -20.51 -8.71 -38.82
C ASN A 123 -21.85 -8.06 -39.22
N SER A 124 -22.36 -7.12 -38.42
CA SER A 124 -23.57 -6.36 -38.73
C SER A 124 -23.39 -5.48 -39.96
N TRP A 125 -22.21 -4.87 -40.13
CA TRP A 125 -21.83 -4.21 -41.39
C TRP A 125 -21.78 -5.17 -42.57
N GLY A 126 -21.24 -6.37 -42.39
CA GLY A 126 -21.29 -7.42 -43.40
C GLY A 126 -22.72 -7.81 -43.80
N ASN A 127 -23.63 -7.92 -42.83
CA ASN A 127 -25.04 -8.19 -43.11
C ASN A 127 -25.70 -7.06 -43.93
N VAL A 128 -25.37 -5.80 -43.63
CA VAL A 128 -25.80 -4.64 -44.44
C VAL A 128 -25.18 -4.69 -45.84
N ALA A 129 -23.93 -5.13 -45.97
CA ALA A 129 -23.29 -5.28 -47.28
C ALA A 129 -23.94 -6.39 -48.13
N ASP A 130 -24.35 -7.50 -47.51
CA ASP A 130 -25.06 -8.58 -48.20
C ASP A 130 -26.51 -8.20 -48.57
N HIS A 131 -27.12 -7.29 -47.79
CA HIS A 131 -28.51 -6.86 -47.94
C HIS A 131 -28.65 -5.33 -47.91
N PRO A 132 -28.06 -4.57 -48.87
CA PRO A 132 -27.89 -3.11 -48.78
C PRO A 132 -29.19 -2.31 -48.75
N THR A 133 -30.30 -2.91 -49.22
CA THR A 133 -31.63 -2.31 -49.27
C THR A 133 -32.53 -2.70 -48.09
N ASP A 134 -32.10 -3.64 -47.23
CA ASP A 134 -32.88 -4.14 -46.11
C ASP A 134 -32.79 -3.21 -44.88
N LEU A 135 -33.94 -2.70 -44.46
CA LEU A 135 -34.07 -1.86 -43.28
C LEU A 135 -33.85 -2.63 -41.97
N ALA A 136 -34.15 -3.93 -41.95
CA ALA A 136 -33.95 -4.75 -40.76
C ALA A 136 -32.45 -4.90 -40.45
N ALA A 137 -31.63 -5.21 -41.47
CA ALA A 137 -30.17 -5.29 -41.33
C ALA A 137 -29.55 -3.97 -40.82
N ARG A 138 -29.99 -2.83 -41.36
CA ARG A 138 -29.55 -1.49 -40.91
C ARG A 138 -29.99 -1.17 -39.48
N SER A 139 -31.20 -1.58 -39.10
CA SER A 139 -31.70 -1.39 -37.73
C SER A 139 -30.90 -2.21 -36.72
N GLN A 140 -30.55 -3.45 -37.07
CA GLN A 140 -29.68 -4.30 -36.25
C GLN A 140 -28.29 -3.68 -36.08
N LEU A 141 -27.70 -3.14 -37.16
CA LEU A 141 -26.42 -2.45 -37.09
C LEU A 141 -26.42 -1.28 -36.10
N LEU A 142 -27.47 -0.44 -36.12
CA LEU A 142 -27.58 0.66 -35.15
C LEU A 142 -27.66 0.15 -33.71
N GLN A 143 -28.34 -0.98 -33.47
CA GLN A 143 -28.43 -1.60 -32.15
C GLN A 143 -27.08 -2.18 -31.69
N ASP A 144 -26.33 -2.81 -32.60
CA ASP A 144 -25.00 -3.35 -32.29
C ASP A 144 -24.00 -2.22 -32.02
N LEU A 145 -24.08 -1.12 -32.78
CA LEU A 145 -23.29 0.09 -32.55
C LEU A 145 -23.58 0.72 -31.19
N ASP A 146 -24.85 0.83 -30.80
CA ASP A 146 -25.25 1.34 -29.48
C ASP A 146 -24.73 0.43 -28.35
N THR A 147 -24.83 -0.89 -28.53
CA THR A 147 -24.29 -1.88 -27.57
C THR A 147 -22.77 -1.78 -27.44
N PHE A 148 -22.05 -1.58 -28.55
CA PHE A 148 -20.61 -1.34 -28.55
C PHE A 148 -20.25 -0.03 -27.83
N ALA A 149 -20.96 1.06 -28.13
CA ALA A 149 -20.77 2.35 -27.47
C ALA A 149 -20.98 2.27 -25.95
N ASP A 150 -22.01 1.53 -25.52
CA ASP A 150 -22.28 1.28 -24.10
C ASP A 150 -21.20 0.43 -23.45
N GLY A 151 -20.66 -0.57 -24.15
CA GLY A 151 -19.53 -1.38 -23.66
C GLY A 151 -18.30 -0.53 -23.38
N VAL A 152 -17.90 0.30 -24.36
CA VAL A 152 -16.76 1.23 -24.23
C VAL A 152 -16.99 2.23 -23.09
N TYR A 153 -18.17 2.85 -23.05
CA TYR A 153 -18.50 3.83 -22.00
C TYR A 153 -18.55 3.21 -20.60
N ALA A 154 -19.10 2.00 -20.45
CA ALA A 154 -19.15 1.31 -19.17
C ALA A 154 -17.74 0.97 -18.65
N THR A 155 -16.83 0.52 -19.51
CA THR A 155 -15.43 0.30 -19.12
C THR A 155 -14.77 1.61 -18.72
N ARG A 156 -14.92 2.67 -19.51
CA ARG A 156 -14.38 4.00 -19.18
C ARG A 156 -14.89 4.51 -17.82
N SER A 157 -16.21 4.44 -17.60
CA SER A 157 -16.82 4.86 -16.33
C SER A 157 -16.33 4.04 -15.13
N THR A 158 -16.06 2.74 -15.33
CA THR A 158 -15.46 1.89 -14.29
C THR A 158 -14.06 2.37 -13.93
N LEU A 159 -13.23 2.73 -14.92
CA LEU A 159 -11.89 3.28 -14.70
C LEU A 159 -11.94 4.64 -13.99
N ASP A 160 -12.85 5.53 -14.38
CA ASP A 160 -13.06 6.83 -13.71
C ASP A 160 -13.47 6.63 -12.23
N GLY A 161 -14.33 5.64 -11.96
CA GLY A 161 -14.74 5.26 -10.60
C GLY A 161 -13.57 4.73 -9.77
N GLN A 162 -12.74 3.85 -10.34
CA GLN A 162 -11.55 3.30 -9.68
C GLN A 162 -10.54 4.42 -9.33
N TRP A 163 -10.31 5.36 -10.24
CA TRP A 163 -9.45 6.50 -9.98
C TRP A 163 -9.98 7.37 -8.85
N THR A 164 -11.28 7.69 -8.87
CA THR A 164 -11.93 8.51 -7.83
C THR A 164 -11.86 7.83 -6.47
N GLN A 165 -12.08 6.51 -6.42
CA GLN A 165 -11.94 5.72 -5.19
C GLN A 165 -10.50 5.73 -4.67
N SER A 166 -9.50 5.54 -5.55
CA SER A 166 -8.08 5.62 -5.17
C SER A 166 -7.73 7.01 -4.62
N ARG A 167 -8.28 8.08 -5.20
CA ARG A 167 -8.07 9.46 -4.77
C ARG A 167 -8.64 9.72 -3.37
N GLN A 168 -9.79 9.14 -3.05
CA GLN A 168 -10.42 9.20 -1.73
C GLN A 168 -9.62 8.37 -0.70
N ASN A 169 -9.20 7.16 -1.08
CA ASN A 169 -8.37 6.29 -0.24
C ASN A 169 -7.05 7.00 0.14
N LEU A 170 -6.44 7.74 -0.79
CA LEU A 170 -5.25 8.56 -0.51
C LEU A 170 -5.52 9.68 0.48
N GLY A 171 -6.69 10.33 0.39
CA GLY A 171 -7.10 11.33 1.38
C GLY A 171 -7.18 10.75 2.80
N VAL A 172 -7.90 9.62 2.93
CA VAL A 172 -8.04 8.92 4.23
C VAL A 172 -6.69 8.44 4.77
N LEU A 173 -5.83 7.89 3.90
CA LEU A 173 -4.50 7.46 4.29
C LEU A 173 -3.66 8.64 4.80
N VAL A 174 -3.71 9.79 4.14
CA VAL A 174 -2.98 10.99 4.57
C VAL A 174 -3.48 11.49 5.93
N ASP A 175 -4.78 11.41 6.21
CA ASP A 175 -5.32 11.76 7.51
C ASP A 175 -4.81 10.82 8.62
N GLN A 176 -4.75 9.51 8.34
CA GLN A 176 -4.18 8.53 9.28
C GLN A 176 -2.69 8.78 9.51
N VAL A 177 -1.90 8.99 8.46
CA VAL A 177 -0.48 9.33 8.55
C VAL A 177 -0.24 10.57 9.41
N ASN A 178 -1.08 11.60 9.28
CA ASN A 178 -0.99 12.80 10.09
C ASN A 178 -1.29 12.53 11.57
N ALA A 179 -2.24 11.64 11.87
CA ALA A 179 -2.56 11.21 13.23
C ALA A 179 -1.39 10.43 13.85
N ASP A 180 -0.86 9.44 13.14
CA ASP A 180 0.26 8.60 13.59
C ASP A 180 1.52 9.43 13.82
N ALA A 181 1.85 10.35 12.90
CA ALA A 181 2.98 11.26 13.06
C ALA A 181 2.83 12.16 14.30
N THR A 182 1.62 12.62 14.59
CA THR A 182 1.32 13.41 15.80
C THR A 182 1.48 12.57 17.07
N GLU A 183 1.05 11.31 17.04
CA GLU A 183 1.20 10.41 18.18
C GLU A 183 2.67 10.03 18.43
N VAL A 184 3.45 9.74 17.38
CA VAL A 184 4.90 9.53 17.47
C VAL A 184 5.60 10.74 18.08
N ALA A 185 5.23 11.96 17.66
CA ALA A 185 5.78 13.19 18.24
C ALA A 185 5.44 13.34 19.74
N SER A 186 4.24 12.94 20.15
CA SER A 186 3.81 12.90 21.56
C SER A 186 4.61 11.87 22.36
N LEU A 187 4.79 10.66 21.83
CA LEU A 187 5.57 9.59 22.45
C LEU A 187 7.05 9.98 22.58
N ASN A 188 7.64 10.60 21.56
CA ASN A 188 9.00 11.13 21.63
C ASN A 188 9.16 12.16 22.77
N ARG A 189 8.16 13.02 23.00
CA ARG A 189 8.17 13.96 24.13
C ARG A 189 8.09 13.23 25.48
N ALA A 190 7.26 12.19 25.58
CA ALA A 190 7.11 11.39 26.79
C ALA A 190 8.40 10.62 27.11
N ILE A 191 9.00 9.96 26.11
CA ILE A 191 10.27 9.25 26.21
C ILE A 191 11.37 10.20 26.66
N GLN A 192 11.52 11.36 25.99
CA GLN A 192 12.55 12.34 26.38
C GLN A 192 12.43 12.78 27.84
N ARG A 193 11.20 13.02 28.33
CA ARG A 193 10.97 13.41 29.73
C ARG A 193 11.28 12.27 30.69
N ALA A 194 10.87 11.05 30.36
CA ALA A 194 11.12 9.87 31.17
C ALA A 194 12.62 9.53 31.23
N THR A 195 13.33 9.55 30.10
CA THR A 195 14.78 9.33 30.04
C THR A 195 15.54 10.34 30.89
N ARG A 196 15.18 11.63 30.83
CA ARG A 196 15.81 12.69 31.66
C ARG A 196 15.47 12.57 33.15
N ALA A 197 14.37 11.90 33.48
CA ALA A 197 13.97 11.60 34.84
C ALA A 197 14.45 10.21 35.30
N GLU A 198 15.27 9.52 34.49
CA GLU A 198 15.75 8.15 34.74
C GLU A 198 14.61 7.13 34.97
N LEU A 199 13.47 7.37 34.32
CA LEU A 199 12.30 6.49 34.34
C LEU A 199 12.31 5.50 33.16
N PRO A 200 11.74 4.29 33.32
CA PRO A 200 11.62 3.32 32.23
C PRO A 200 10.84 3.86 31.02
N THR A 201 11.32 3.55 29.81
CA THR A 201 10.72 4.02 28.55
C THR A 201 10.34 2.90 27.57
N ASN A 202 10.54 1.64 27.93
CA ASN A 202 10.50 0.52 26.99
C ASN A 202 9.13 0.40 26.29
N GLU A 203 8.06 0.53 27.05
CA GLU A 203 6.67 0.38 26.60
C GLU A 203 6.25 1.58 25.75
N LEU A 204 6.71 2.79 26.11
CA LEU A 204 6.50 3.99 25.28
C LEU A 204 7.24 3.86 23.95
N ALA A 205 8.46 3.32 23.99
CA ALA A 205 9.26 3.10 22.81
C ALA A 205 8.66 1.99 21.94
N ASP A 206 8.08 0.93 22.52
CA ASP A 206 7.43 -0.15 21.75
C ASP A 206 6.20 0.37 21.00
N ARG A 207 5.32 1.12 21.69
CA ARG A 207 4.16 1.77 21.05
C ARG A 207 4.59 2.73 19.94
N ARG A 208 5.67 3.49 20.16
CA ARG A 208 6.20 4.40 19.14
C ARG A 208 6.71 3.64 17.93
N ASP A 209 7.47 2.57 18.16
CA ASP A 209 8.10 1.83 17.07
C ASP A 209 7.04 1.08 16.23
N ALA A 210 5.93 0.64 16.83
CA ALA A 210 4.77 0.12 16.09
C ALA A 210 4.16 1.18 15.14
N LEU A 211 3.88 2.38 15.64
CA LEU A 211 3.38 3.49 14.80
C LEU A 211 4.38 3.91 13.72
N VAL A 212 5.68 3.82 14.01
CA VAL A 212 6.73 4.09 13.03
C VAL A 212 6.75 3.05 11.91
N LEU A 213 6.53 1.77 12.22
CA LEU A 213 6.35 0.73 11.21
C LEU A 213 5.09 0.99 10.37
N ASP A 214 3.99 1.44 10.97
CA ASP A 214 2.77 1.80 10.24
C ASP A 214 2.99 3.00 9.33
N LEU A 215 3.69 4.04 9.80
CA LEU A 215 4.11 5.17 8.97
C LEU A 215 5.01 4.73 7.82
N ALA A 216 5.94 3.80 8.05
CA ALA A 216 6.78 3.22 7.01
C ALA A 216 5.95 2.46 5.97
N LYS A 217 5.04 1.57 6.39
CA LYS A 217 4.12 0.86 5.48
C LYS A 217 3.25 1.83 4.67
N ALA A 218 2.73 2.88 5.31
CA ALA A 218 1.85 3.84 4.69
C ALA A 218 2.56 4.75 3.67
N THR A 219 3.80 5.17 3.95
CA THR A 219 4.47 6.26 3.20
C THR A 219 5.87 5.96 2.70
N GLY A 220 6.49 4.85 3.11
CA GLY A 220 7.92 4.60 2.89
C GLY A 220 8.84 5.45 3.74
N ALA A 221 8.35 5.97 4.88
CA ALA A 221 9.15 6.75 5.80
C ALA A 221 10.28 5.91 6.42
N THR A 222 11.41 6.58 6.68
CA THR A 222 12.59 6.03 7.33
C THR A 222 12.85 6.75 8.64
N VAL A 223 13.67 6.15 9.49
CA VAL A 223 13.87 6.61 10.87
C VAL A 223 15.32 7.02 11.08
N ARG A 224 15.53 8.13 11.79
CA ARG A 224 16.85 8.54 12.26
C ARG A 224 16.86 8.70 13.78
N PRO A 225 17.63 7.89 14.52
CA PRO A 225 17.78 8.08 15.96
C PRO A 225 18.42 9.44 16.30
N ARG A 226 18.07 9.98 17.47
CA ARG A 226 18.67 11.14 18.13
C ARG A 226 19.06 10.74 19.57
N GLU A 227 19.78 11.62 20.25
CA GLU A 227 20.00 11.60 21.70
C GLU A 227 18.68 11.52 22.51
N ASP A 228 18.80 11.18 23.79
CA ASP A 228 17.68 11.03 24.75
C ASP A 228 16.59 10.02 24.31
N GLY A 229 16.93 9.03 23.49
CA GLY A 229 15.99 8.01 23.02
C GLY A 229 14.93 8.53 22.03
N VAL A 230 15.05 9.77 21.56
CA VAL A 230 14.14 10.39 20.57
C VAL A 230 14.53 9.94 19.16
N LEU A 231 13.57 9.91 18.24
CA LEU A 231 13.84 9.69 16.81
C LEU A 231 13.21 10.77 15.92
N ASP A 232 13.75 10.91 14.72
CA ASP A 232 13.12 11.61 13.61
C ASP A 232 12.53 10.61 12.61
N VAL A 233 11.40 10.97 12.02
CA VAL A 233 10.80 10.23 10.90
C VAL A 233 10.96 11.07 9.63
N VAL A 234 11.63 10.51 8.63
CA VAL A 234 12.02 11.18 7.38
C VAL A 234 11.34 10.51 6.20
N LEU A 235 10.69 11.31 5.37
CA LEU A 235 9.91 10.88 4.21
C LEU A 235 10.38 11.68 2.98
N GLY A 236 10.95 11.01 1.97
CA GLY A 236 11.35 11.66 0.73
C GLY A 236 12.31 12.86 0.90
N GLY A 237 13.18 12.83 1.92
CA GLY A 237 14.08 13.94 2.28
C GLY A 237 13.46 15.03 3.16
N VAL A 238 12.17 14.94 3.46
CA VAL A 238 11.46 15.84 4.38
C VAL A 238 11.31 15.18 5.76
N THR A 239 11.57 15.92 6.83
CA THR A 239 11.32 15.42 8.19
C THR A 239 9.85 15.56 8.55
N LEU A 240 9.12 14.43 8.53
CA LEU A 240 7.71 14.36 8.91
C LEU A 240 7.54 14.50 10.43
N VAL A 241 8.40 13.85 11.20
CA VAL A 241 8.47 14.03 12.67
C VAL A 241 9.88 14.47 13.04
N ALA A 242 10.00 15.69 13.55
CA ALA A 242 11.25 16.23 14.08
C ALA A 242 11.21 16.17 15.61
N GLY A 243 11.66 15.05 16.17
CA GLY A 243 11.58 14.78 17.61
C GLY A 243 10.15 14.88 18.14
N SER A 244 9.80 16.00 18.79
CA SER A 244 8.49 16.18 19.45
C SER A 244 7.48 17.03 18.67
N THR A 245 7.76 17.31 17.39
CA THR A 245 6.90 18.08 16.48
C THR A 245 6.65 17.30 15.20
N ALA A 246 5.40 17.28 14.74
CA ALA A 246 4.99 16.66 13.48
C ALA A 246 4.61 17.73 12.44
N THR A 247 5.07 17.53 11.21
CA THR A 247 4.65 18.27 10.02
C THR A 247 3.44 17.57 9.42
N ARG A 248 2.49 18.32 8.85
CA ARG A 248 1.32 17.71 8.20
C ARG A 248 1.56 17.46 6.72
N LEU A 249 0.97 16.40 6.19
CA LEU A 249 0.84 16.12 4.77
C LEU A 249 -0.57 16.44 4.29
N VAL A 250 -0.69 16.80 3.02
CA VAL A 250 -1.96 16.99 2.31
C VAL A 250 -1.86 16.32 0.94
N ALA A 251 -2.94 15.64 0.54
CA ALA A 251 -3.11 15.18 -0.82
C ALA A 251 -3.62 16.32 -1.70
N ASP A 252 -2.74 16.83 -2.56
CA ASP A 252 -2.97 17.96 -3.47
C ASP A 252 -3.17 17.47 -4.91
N GLY A 253 -3.81 18.29 -5.74
CA GLY A 253 -4.13 17.98 -7.14
C GLY A 253 -5.60 17.68 -7.40
N PRO A 254 -5.93 17.18 -8.61
CA PRO A 254 -7.29 17.10 -9.12
C PRO A 254 -8.19 16.14 -8.33
N ALA A 255 -9.50 16.32 -8.51
CA ALA A 255 -10.55 15.51 -7.90
C ALA A 255 -11.16 14.47 -8.86
N SER A 256 -10.86 14.55 -10.16
CA SER A 256 -11.26 13.59 -11.20
C SER A 256 -10.21 13.48 -12.31
N LEU A 257 -10.31 12.45 -13.14
CA LEU A 257 -9.49 12.29 -14.34
C LEU A 257 -9.74 13.40 -15.38
N ASP A 258 -10.98 13.86 -15.50
CA ASP A 258 -11.32 14.97 -16.41
C ASP A 258 -10.71 16.29 -15.93
N ASP A 259 -10.74 16.57 -14.62
CA ASP A 259 -10.04 17.74 -14.06
C ASP A 259 -8.52 17.64 -14.27
N MET A 260 -7.96 16.43 -14.16
CA MET A 260 -6.55 16.18 -14.41
C MET A 260 -6.19 16.48 -15.86
N ALA A 261 -6.98 15.99 -16.82
CA ALA A 261 -6.80 16.26 -18.24
C ALA A 261 -6.96 17.76 -18.58
N ALA A 262 -7.91 18.45 -17.94
CA ALA A 262 -8.16 19.87 -18.17
C ALA A 262 -7.05 20.79 -17.59
N THR A 263 -6.48 20.43 -16.44
CA THR A 263 -5.49 21.27 -15.74
C THR A 263 -4.04 20.89 -16.04
N GLY A 264 -3.79 19.64 -16.47
CA GLY A 264 -2.45 19.07 -16.62
C GLY A 264 -1.72 18.86 -15.28
N VAL A 265 -2.40 19.00 -14.14
CA VAL A 265 -1.82 18.85 -12.81
C VAL A 265 -2.01 17.43 -12.30
N GLN A 266 -0.92 16.76 -11.92
CA GLN A 266 -0.99 15.42 -11.34
C GLN A 266 -1.25 15.45 -9.83
N PRO A 267 -1.98 14.44 -9.29
CA PRO A 267 -2.07 14.21 -7.85
C PRO A 267 -0.69 14.04 -7.21
N ARG A 268 -0.50 14.64 -6.04
CA ARG A 268 0.77 14.58 -5.29
C ARG A 268 0.54 14.76 -3.80
N LEU A 269 1.52 14.39 -2.99
CA LEU A 269 1.56 14.73 -1.58
C LEU A 269 2.48 15.93 -1.34
N VAL A 270 2.02 16.87 -0.52
CA VAL A 270 2.76 18.08 -0.15
C VAL A 270 2.73 18.31 1.36
N THR A 271 3.74 19.00 1.89
CA THR A 271 3.77 19.39 3.30
C THR A 271 2.93 20.64 3.59
N THR A 272 2.51 20.77 4.85
CA THR A 272 1.93 22.01 5.40
C THR A 272 2.59 22.35 6.74
N PRO A 273 3.02 23.60 6.97
CA PRO A 273 3.08 24.71 6.00
C PRO A 273 4.22 24.51 4.98
N GLY A 274 4.12 25.15 3.80
CA GLY A 274 5.23 25.23 2.83
C GLY A 274 4.95 24.62 1.46
N GLY A 275 4.02 23.66 1.33
CA GLY A 275 3.61 23.10 0.05
C GLY A 275 4.71 22.31 -0.68
N THR A 276 5.74 21.87 0.04
CA THR A 276 6.87 21.13 -0.55
C THR A 276 6.38 19.75 -0.98
N GLN A 277 6.56 19.41 -2.26
CA GLN A 277 6.25 18.07 -2.76
C GLN A 277 7.13 17.01 -2.08
N VAL A 278 6.51 15.90 -1.73
CA VAL A 278 7.15 14.79 -1.02
C VAL A 278 7.09 13.54 -1.87
N THR A 279 8.24 12.89 -2.06
CA THR A 279 8.29 11.55 -2.65
C THR A 279 7.92 10.52 -1.58
N VAL A 280 6.93 9.69 -1.88
CA VAL A 280 6.42 8.66 -0.97
C VAL A 280 6.52 7.29 -1.62
N GLY A 281 6.76 6.27 -0.80
CA GLY A 281 6.56 4.86 -1.12
C GLY A 281 5.37 4.32 -0.32
N GLY A 282 5.38 3.03 -0.01
CA GLY A 282 4.31 2.44 0.78
C GLY A 282 2.96 2.44 0.06
N THR A 283 1.89 2.28 0.82
CA THR A 283 0.52 2.37 0.31
C THR A 283 0.25 3.69 -0.42
N ALA A 284 0.77 4.82 0.07
CA ALA A 284 0.59 6.13 -0.56
C ALA A 284 1.31 6.23 -1.91
N GLY A 285 2.51 5.67 -2.01
CA GLY A 285 3.25 5.56 -3.27
C GLY A 285 2.49 4.73 -4.30
N GLY A 286 1.97 3.57 -3.91
CA GLY A 286 1.16 2.73 -4.78
C GLY A 286 -0.12 3.42 -5.25
N GLN A 287 -0.82 4.12 -4.34
CA GLN A 287 -2.00 4.91 -4.71
C GLN A 287 -1.66 6.04 -5.69
N LEU A 288 -0.53 6.73 -5.50
CA LEU A 288 -0.07 7.73 -6.47
C LEU A 288 0.24 7.09 -7.83
N THR A 289 0.96 5.96 -7.88
CA THR A 289 1.19 5.21 -9.13
C THR A 289 -0.13 4.89 -9.85
N VAL A 290 -1.15 4.46 -9.11
CA VAL A 290 -2.48 4.18 -9.66
C VAL A 290 -3.12 5.43 -10.26
N LEU A 291 -3.03 6.55 -9.54
CA LEU A 291 -3.64 7.82 -9.92
C LEU A 291 -2.91 8.54 -11.06
N THR A 292 -1.60 8.38 -11.18
CA THR A 292 -0.77 9.11 -12.15
C THR A 292 -0.42 8.27 -13.38
N ASP A 293 -0.52 6.95 -13.29
CA ASP A 293 0.01 6.06 -14.32
C ASP A 293 -0.95 4.93 -14.70
N VAL A 294 -1.28 4.02 -13.77
CA VAL A 294 -1.99 2.77 -14.10
C VAL A 294 -3.37 3.04 -14.73
N VAL A 295 -4.24 3.76 -14.03
CA VAL A 295 -5.61 4.01 -14.53
C VAL A 295 -5.61 5.02 -15.68
N PRO A 296 -4.90 6.17 -15.61
CA PRO A 296 -4.87 7.13 -16.71
C PRO A 296 -4.39 6.50 -18.04
N ARG A 297 -3.30 5.72 -18.01
CA ARG A 297 -2.77 5.07 -19.23
C ARG A 297 -3.83 4.21 -19.92
N GLN A 298 -4.58 3.43 -19.15
CA GLN A 298 -5.57 2.49 -19.70
C GLN A 298 -6.84 3.19 -20.16
N ARG A 299 -7.23 4.29 -19.50
CA ARG A 299 -8.31 5.17 -19.97
C ARG A 299 -7.94 5.86 -21.27
N ASP A 300 -6.75 6.45 -21.35
CA ASP A 300 -6.29 7.16 -22.54
C ASP A 300 -6.14 6.19 -23.73
N ALA A 301 -5.68 4.97 -23.49
CA ALA A 301 -5.62 3.93 -24.52
C ALA A 301 -7.01 3.50 -25.01
N LEU A 302 -8.00 3.39 -24.11
CA LEU A 302 -9.39 3.11 -24.49
C LEU A 302 -10.01 4.27 -25.29
N ASP A 303 -9.74 5.51 -24.88
CA ASP A 303 -10.20 6.71 -25.58
C ASP A 303 -9.57 6.80 -26.99
N ASP A 304 -8.28 6.42 -27.16
CA ASP A 304 -7.62 6.32 -28.49
C ASP A 304 -8.28 5.25 -29.37
N VAL A 305 -8.61 4.09 -28.82
CA VAL A 305 -9.34 3.03 -29.54
C VAL A 305 -10.71 3.52 -30.01
N ALA A 306 -11.47 4.19 -29.14
CA ALA A 306 -12.77 4.76 -29.46
C ALA A 306 -12.67 5.84 -30.55
N ALA A 307 -11.73 6.79 -30.40
CA ALA A 307 -11.48 7.84 -31.37
C ALA A 307 -11.05 7.27 -32.73
N ARG A 308 -10.19 6.25 -32.74
CA ARG A 308 -9.76 5.59 -33.97
C ARG A 308 -10.92 4.90 -34.67
N TYR A 309 -11.77 4.20 -33.93
CA TYR A 309 -12.94 3.51 -34.49
C TYR A 309 -13.91 4.51 -35.16
N VAL A 310 -14.22 5.61 -34.48
CA VAL A 310 -15.08 6.68 -35.00
C VAL A 310 -14.48 7.29 -36.26
N ALA A 311 -13.19 7.63 -36.23
CA ALA A 311 -12.50 8.24 -37.37
C ALA A 311 -12.45 7.33 -38.60
N ASP A 312 -12.06 6.06 -38.44
CA ASP A 312 -11.99 5.10 -39.55
C ASP A 312 -13.38 4.82 -40.15
N THR A 313 -14.41 4.71 -39.30
CA THR A 313 -15.80 4.49 -39.74
C THR A 313 -16.35 5.69 -40.50
N ASN A 314 -16.20 6.90 -39.96
CA ASN A 314 -16.70 8.12 -40.60
C ASN A 314 -15.99 8.42 -41.92
N ALA A 315 -14.67 8.18 -41.98
CA ALA A 315 -13.89 8.36 -43.21
C ALA A 315 -14.43 7.52 -44.38
N LEU A 316 -14.98 6.33 -44.11
CA LEU A 316 -15.64 5.51 -45.12
C LEU A 316 -17.10 5.90 -45.31
N HIS A 317 -17.87 6.06 -44.23
CA HIS A 317 -19.30 6.37 -44.29
C HIS A 317 -19.59 7.68 -45.03
N ALA A 318 -18.81 8.73 -44.79
CA ALA A 318 -18.97 10.03 -45.44
C ALA A 318 -18.78 10.00 -46.96
N THR A 319 -18.17 8.94 -47.49
CA THR A 319 -17.96 8.75 -48.93
C THR A 319 -19.09 7.98 -49.62
N GLY A 320 -20.05 7.47 -48.85
CA GLY A 320 -21.15 6.66 -49.35
C GLY A 320 -22.47 7.42 -49.48
N TYR A 321 -23.44 6.72 -50.07
CA TYR A 321 -24.82 7.17 -50.23
C TYR A 321 -25.76 6.31 -49.38
N ASP A 322 -26.74 6.96 -48.78
CA ASP A 322 -27.79 6.35 -48.00
C ASP A 322 -28.89 5.74 -48.88
N ARG A 323 -29.98 5.27 -48.27
CA ARG A 323 -31.08 4.62 -49.01
C ARG A 323 -31.86 5.60 -49.92
N ALA A 324 -31.85 6.89 -49.59
CA ALA A 324 -32.47 7.96 -50.38
C ALA A 324 -31.54 8.51 -51.49
N GLY A 325 -30.27 8.14 -51.47
CA GLY A 325 -29.25 8.68 -52.39
C GLY A 325 -28.64 9.99 -51.90
N GLU A 326 -28.77 10.30 -50.61
CA GLU A 326 -28.11 11.43 -49.96
C GLU A 326 -26.77 10.99 -49.34
N GLN A 327 -25.86 11.95 -49.15
CA GLN A 327 -24.62 11.73 -48.40
C GLN A 327 -24.82 12.26 -46.98
N PRO A 328 -25.01 11.37 -45.98
CA PRO A 328 -25.28 11.77 -44.60
C PRO A 328 -24.04 12.34 -43.88
N GLY A 329 -22.83 12.10 -44.40
CA GLY A 329 -21.59 12.52 -43.75
C GLY A 329 -21.16 11.54 -42.66
N ASP A 330 -20.84 12.05 -41.48
CA ASP A 330 -20.36 11.25 -40.35
C ASP A 330 -21.48 10.35 -39.80
N LEU A 331 -21.12 9.13 -39.40
CA LEU A 331 -22.07 8.21 -38.76
C LEU A 331 -22.05 8.36 -37.24
N LEU A 332 -20.85 8.54 -36.69
CA LEU A 332 -20.57 8.49 -35.27
C LEU A 332 -19.92 9.78 -34.81
N ALA A 333 -20.16 10.15 -33.56
CA ALA A 333 -19.46 11.23 -32.87
C ALA A 333 -19.05 10.77 -31.46
N ILE A 334 -18.17 11.53 -30.82
CA ILE A 334 -17.87 11.37 -29.39
C ILE A 334 -18.54 12.51 -28.64
N ASP A 335 -19.45 12.19 -27.72
CA ASP A 335 -20.11 13.20 -26.90
C ASP A 335 -19.06 13.98 -26.09
N PRO A 336 -19.03 15.31 -26.16
CA PRO A 336 -17.93 16.09 -25.58
C PRO A 336 -17.88 16.04 -24.05
N VAL A 337 -18.99 15.68 -23.39
CA VAL A 337 -19.13 15.64 -21.94
C VAL A 337 -18.89 14.22 -21.41
N SER A 338 -19.71 13.27 -21.81
CA SER A 338 -19.65 11.87 -21.36
C SER A 338 -18.54 11.06 -22.01
N LYS A 339 -17.98 11.53 -23.13
CA LYS A 339 -17.03 10.80 -23.99
C LYS A 339 -17.57 9.47 -24.52
N ARG A 340 -18.88 9.24 -24.43
CA ARG A 340 -19.55 8.08 -25.05
C ARG A 340 -19.56 8.26 -26.57
N ILE A 341 -19.38 7.16 -27.30
CA ILE A 341 -19.65 7.14 -28.75
C ILE A 341 -21.16 7.29 -28.95
N VAL A 342 -21.58 8.21 -29.80
CA VAL A 342 -22.98 8.47 -30.13
C VAL A 342 -23.17 8.46 -31.64
N LEU A 343 -24.41 8.28 -32.10
CA LEU A 343 -24.73 8.53 -33.50
C LEU A 343 -24.63 10.04 -33.78
N ASP A 344 -24.19 10.39 -34.99
CA ASP A 344 -24.21 11.78 -35.43
C ASP A 344 -25.67 12.30 -35.50
N ALA A 345 -25.85 13.60 -35.28
CA ALA A 345 -27.17 14.23 -35.26
C ALA A 345 -27.94 14.07 -36.58
N ASP A 346 -27.23 13.92 -37.71
CA ASP A 346 -27.82 13.73 -39.03
C ASP A 346 -28.29 12.27 -39.28
N ILE A 347 -28.02 11.36 -38.34
CA ILE A 347 -28.42 9.95 -38.38
C ILE A 347 -29.69 9.75 -37.56
N THR A 348 -30.84 10.08 -38.16
CA THR A 348 -32.16 9.99 -37.51
C THR A 348 -32.84 8.62 -37.62
N GLY A 349 -32.20 7.64 -38.27
CA GLY A 349 -32.77 6.30 -38.47
C GLY A 349 -31.98 5.42 -39.45
N PRO A 350 -32.40 4.15 -39.63
CA PRO A 350 -31.66 3.15 -40.42
C PRO A 350 -31.53 3.49 -41.91
N ASP A 351 -32.46 4.28 -42.46
CA ASP A 351 -32.41 4.75 -43.84
C ASP A 351 -31.18 5.62 -44.14
N ARG A 352 -30.63 6.29 -43.12
CA ARG A 352 -29.51 7.25 -43.22
C ARG A 352 -28.13 6.59 -43.22
N ILE A 353 -28.05 5.26 -43.10
CA ILE A 353 -26.76 4.55 -43.15
C ILE A 353 -26.24 4.54 -44.59
N ALA A 354 -25.06 5.10 -44.83
CA ALA A 354 -24.41 5.08 -46.13
C ALA A 354 -23.73 3.71 -46.36
N ALA A 355 -24.31 2.90 -47.24
CA ALA A 355 -23.82 1.55 -47.55
C ALA A 355 -23.22 1.44 -48.97
N ALA A 356 -23.64 2.32 -49.88
CA ALA A 356 -23.29 2.28 -51.29
C ALA A 356 -22.23 3.32 -51.63
N ARG A 357 -21.29 3.00 -52.53
CA ARG A 357 -20.36 3.97 -53.14
C ARG A 357 -21.05 4.84 -54.18
N THR A 358 -22.04 4.26 -54.85
CA THR A 358 -22.83 4.88 -55.90
C THR A 358 -24.27 5.06 -55.43
N GLY A 359 -24.78 6.29 -55.54
CA GLY A 359 -26.19 6.58 -55.32
C GLY A 359 -27.08 5.82 -56.32
N PRO A 360 -28.42 5.88 -56.15
CA PRO A 360 -29.36 5.23 -57.07
C PRO A 360 -29.03 5.58 -58.53
N VAL A 361 -28.69 4.57 -59.34
CA VAL A 361 -28.29 4.77 -60.73
C VAL A 361 -29.52 5.10 -61.58
N ASP A 362 -29.70 6.39 -61.94
CA ASP A 362 -29.87 6.91 -63.32
C ASP A 362 -30.48 8.34 -63.37
N PRO A 363 -29.77 9.37 -63.88
CA PRO A 363 -30.33 10.70 -64.19
C PRO A 363 -31.32 10.73 -65.38
N ALA A 364 -31.38 9.67 -66.19
CA ALA A 364 -32.19 9.59 -67.41
C ALA A 364 -33.54 8.86 -67.24
N THR A 365 -33.77 8.18 -66.11
CA THR A 365 -35.05 7.56 -65.78
C THR A 365 -35.70 8.27 -64.60
N THR A 366 -36.64 9.16 -64.92
CA THR A 366 -37.60 9.68 -63.94
C THR A 366 -38.75 8.67 -63.75
N PRO A 367 -39.01 8.15 -62.53
CA PRO A 367 -38.24 8.29 -61.28
C PRO A 367 -37.21 7.16 -61.07
N PRO A 368 -36.17 7.37 -60.23
CA PRO A 368 -35.24 6.32 -59.82
C PRO A 368 -36.02 5.15 -59.19
N THR A 369 -35.76 3.92 -59.62
CA THR A 369 -36.62 2.75 -59.32
C THR A 369 -36.36 2.10 -57.96
N GLY A 370 -35.59 2.72 -57.07
CA GLY A 370 -35.36 2.21 -55.71
C GLY A 370 -33.97 2.53 -55.17
N PRO A 371 -33.70 2.10 -53.92
CA PRO A 371 -32.38 2.26 -53.31
C PRO A 371 -31.28 1.50 -54.04
N SER A 372 -30.04 2.00 -53.93
CA SER A 372 -28.86 1.35 -54.53
C SER A 372 -28.64 -0.05 -53.96
N THR A 373 -28.27 -1.01 -54.81
CA THR A 373 -27.85 -2.36 -54.41
C THR A 373 -26.34 -2.49 -54.25
N ASP A 374 -25.61 -1.38 -54.45
CA ASP A 374 -24.18 -1.31 -54.20
C ASP A 374 -23.89 -1.38 -52.69
N ASN A 375 -22.80 -2.05 -52.34
CA ASN A 375 -22.44 -2.43 -50.98
C ASN A 375 -20.97 -2.13 -50.63
N GLU A 376 -20.23 -1.49 -51.53
CA GLU A 376 -18.78 -1.30 -51.39
C GLU A 376 -18.39 -0.56 -50.09
N VAL A 377 -19.18 0.42 -49.64
CA VAL A 377 -18.87 1.16 -48.40
C VAL A 377 -19.15 0.30 -47.18
N ALA A 378 -20.29 -0.41 -47.14
CA ALA A 378 -20.61 -1.31 -46.05
C ALA A 378 -19.62 -2.47 -45.93
N ASP A 379 -19.21 -3.06 -47.06
CA ASP A 379 -18.17 -4.11 -47.09
C ASP A 379 -16.82 -3.57 -46.59
N ALA A 380 -16.40 -2.39 -47.06
CA ALA A 380 -15.16 -1.75 -46.59
C ALA A 380 -15.17 -1.48 -45.08
N ILE A 381 -16.29 -1.00 -44.52
CA ILE A 381 -16.42 -0.78 -43.08
C ILE A 381 -16.37 -2.11 -42.31
N SER A 382 -17.03 -3.16 -42.81
CA SER A 382 -16.99 -4.50 -42.19
C SER A 382 -15.57 -5.08 -42.07
N GLN A 383 -14.67 -4.66 -42.98
CA GLN A 383 -13.28 -5.10 -43.02
C GLN A 383 -12.34 -4.24 -42.16
N LEU A 384 -12.80 -3.16 -41.52
CA LEU A 384 -11.96 -2.32 -40.65
C LEU A 384 -11.30 -3.09 -39.50
N ARG A 385 -11.91 -4.20 -39.03
CA ARG A 385 -11.28 -5.07 -38.02
C ARG A 385 -9.93 -5.68 -38.46
N LEU A 386 -9.69 -5.75 -39.77
CA LEU A 386 -8.46 -6.26 -40.38
C LEU A 386 -7.44 -5.16 -40.68
N ALA A 387 -7.79 -3.88 -40.50
CA ALA A 387 -6.89 -2.77 -40.77
C ALA A 387 -5.65 -2.83 -39.85
N PRO A 388 -4.42 -2.78 -40.39
CA PRO A 388 -3.18 -2.95 -39.60
C PRO A 388 -3.03 -1.99 -38.41
N ASP A 389 -3.56 -0.77 -38.54
CA ASP A 389 -3.51 0.28 -37.51
C ASP A 389 -4.91 0.65 -36.96
N GLY A 390 -5.92 -0.18 -37.24
CA GLY A 390 -7.30 0.07 -36.85
C GLY A 390 -7.57 -0.17 -35.37
N ALA A 391 -8.76 0.24 -34.92
CA ALA A 391 -9.18 0.16 -33.52
C ALA A 391 -9.07 -1.24 -32.90
N ALA A 392 -9.41 -2.29 -33.66
CA ALA A 392 -9.34 -3.68 -33.16
C ALA A 392 -7.90 -4.15 -32.90
N VAL A 393 -6.93 -3.75 -33.73
CA VAL A 393 -5.52 -4.08 -33.51
C VAL A 393 -4.99 -3.34 -32.27
N ARG A 394 -5.31 -2.05 -32.14
CA ARG A 394 -4.94 -1.22 -30.98
C ARG A 394 -5.52 -1.78 -29.68
N TYR A 395 -6.79 -2.15 -29.69
CA TYR A 395 -7.45 -2.75 -28.52
C TYR A 395 -6.78 -4.06 -28.11
N ARG A 396 -6.49 -4.97 -29.04
CA ARG A 396 -5.77 -6.21 -28.72
C ARG A 396 -4.37 -5.95 -28.15
N ALA A 397 -3.64 -4.98 -28.71
CA ALA A 397 -2.33 -4.59 -28.20
C ALA A 397 -2.42 -4.06 -26.76
N MET A 398 -3.39 -3.19 -26.49
CA MET A 398 -3.68 -2.66 -25.15
C MET A 398 -4.00 -3.77 -24.14
N ILE A 399 -4.87 -4.73 -24.48
CA ILE A 399 -5.22 -5.84 -23.59
C ILE A 399 -4.01 -6.75 -23.31
N VAL A 400 -3.17 -7.02 -24.33
CA VAL A 400 -1.93 -7.79 -24.14
C VAL A 400 -0.97 -7.04 -23.22
N GLU A 401 -0.79 -5.74 -23.42
CA GLU A 401 0.08 -4.92 -22.57
C GLU A 401 -0.42 -4.87 -21.13
N LEU A 402 -1.72 -4.66 -20.91
CA LEU A 402 -2.35 -4.71 -19.60
C LEU A 402 -2.08 -6.05 -18.90
N GLY A 403 -2.30 -7.17 -19.59
CA GLY A 403 -2.06 -8.50 -19.03
C GLY A 403 -0.59 -8.75 -18.68
N VAL A 404 0.35 -8.24 -19.48
CA VAL A 404 1.79 -8.29 -19.15
C VAL A 404 2.09 -7.44 -17.91
N GLN A 405 1.56 -6.22 -17.83
CA GLN A 405 1.77 -5.34 -16.67
C GLN A 405 1.19 -5.93 -15.38
N ALA A 406 -0.03 -6.48 -15.43
CA ALA A 406 -0.67 -7.15 -14.30
C ALA A 406 0.13 -8.37 -13.85
N SER A 407 0.57 -9.22 -14.79
CA SER A 407 1.40 -10.39 -14.48
C SER A 407 2.74 -10.00 -13.84
N VAL A 408 3.40 -8.96 -14.35
CA VAL A 408 4.65 -8.43 -13.77
C VAL A 408 4.42 -7.87 -12.37
N SER A 409 3.35 -7.10 -12.17
CA SER A 409 3.00 -6.53 -10.85
C SER A 409 2.73 -7.63 -9.82
N SER A 410 1.92 -8.63 -10.17
CA SER A 410 1.62 -9.77 -9.32
C SER A 410 2.88 -10.56 -8.96
N ARG A 411 3.75 -10.81 -9.95
CA ARG A 411 5.02 -11.53 -9.71
C ARG A 411 5.97 -10.74 -8.81
N ASN A 412 6.03 -9.42 -8.97
CA ASN A 412 6.84 -8.56 -8.11
C ASN A 412 6.35 -8.59 -6.66
N LEU A 413 5.02 -8.57 -6.44
CA LEU A 413 4.42 -8.70 -5.13
C LEU A 413 4.78 -10.05 -4.48
N GLU A 414 4.60 -11.16 -5.19
CA GLU A 414 4.94 -12.51 -4.70
C GLU A 414 6.41 -12.60 -4.25
N ILE A 415 7.33 -12.06 -5.05
CA ILE A 415 8.77 -12.00 -4.72
C ILE A 415 8.98 -11.14 -3.46
N GLN A 416 8.34 -9.98 -3.39
CA GLN A 416 8.50 -9.05 -2.27
C GLN A 416 7.92 -9.62 -0.97
N ASP A 417 6.84 -10.39 -1.01
CA ASP A 417 6.25 -11.02 0.16
C ASP A 417 7.16 -12.08 0.75
N VAL A 418 7.89 -12.83 -0.09
CA VAL A 418 8.95 -13.75 0.38
C VAL A 418 10.07 -12.99 1.08
N VAL A 419 10.50 -11.84 0.54
CA VAL A 419 11.53 -11.01 1.17
C VAL A 419 11.06 -10.48 2.52
N THR A 420 9.84 -9.96 2.58
CA THR A 420 9.24 -9.39 3.80
C THR A 420 9.09 -10.47 4.87
N THR A 421 8.57 -11.65 4.51
CA THR A 421 8.44 -12.81 5.40
C THR A 421 9.78 -13.24 5.98
N ASN A 422 10.85 -13.28 5.18
CA ASN A 422 12.18 -13.62 5.66
C ASN A 422 12.75 -12.56 6.62
N VAL A 423 12.48 -11.28 6.38
CA VAL A 423 12.91 -10.19 7.27
C VAL A 423 12.14 -10.24 8.59
N ASP A 424 10.84 -10.48 8.56
CA ASP A 424 10.02 -10.62 9.77
C ASP A 424 10.41 -11.84 10.58
N ALA A 425 10.67 -12.99 9.93
CA ALA A 425 11.20 -14.17 10.62
C ALA A 425 12.57 -13.90 11.28
N ALA A 426 13.46 -13.16 10.60
CA ALA A 426 14.75 -12.77 11.18
C ALA A 426 14.57 -11.81 12.37
N ARG A 427 13.64 -10.86 12.29
CA ARG A 427 13.30 -9.96 13.40
C ARG A 427 12.76 -10.72 14.59
N GLU A 428 11.80 -11.60 14.38
CA GLU A 428 11.18 -12.41 15.43
C GLU A 428 12.21 -13.34 16.09
N SER A 429 13.17 -13.88 15.33
CA SER A 429 14.24 -14.71 15.89
C SER A 429 15.16 -13.97 16.88
N VAL A 430 15.24 -12.64 16.77
CA VAL A 430 16.10 -11.80 17.61
C VAL A 430 15.31 -11.11 18.72
N ALA A 431 14.19 -10.48 18.37
CA ALA A 431 13.41 -9.63 19.27
C ALA A 431 12.16 -10.32 19.85
N GLY A 432 11.77 -11.47 19.28
CA GLY A 432 10.58 -12.23 19.67
C GLY A 432 10.70 -12.87 21.05
N VAL A 433 9.54 -13.19 21.62
CA VAL A 433 9.45 -13.85 22.93
C VAL A 433 9.32 -15.36 22.73
N ASN A 434 10.35 -16.11 23.12
CA ASN A 434 10.30 -17.56 23.14
C ASN A 434 9.83 -18.06 24.52
N LEU A 435 8.64 -18.67 24.57
CA LEU A 435 8.06 -19.17 25.82
C LEU A 435 8.95 -20.20 26.52
N ASP A 436 9.67 -21.06 25.80
CA ASP A 436 10.52 -22.06 26.41
C ASP A 436 11.76 -21.42 27.07
N GLU A 437 12.35 -20.40 26.41
CA GLU A 437 13.44 -19.62 27.00
C GLU A 437 12.96 -18.83 28.22
N GLU A 438 11.80 -18.18 28.13
CA GLU A 438 11.23 -17.43 29.25
C GLU A 438 10.86 -18.35 30.41
N MET A 439 10.35 -19.55 30.16
CA MET A 439 10.09 -20.54 31.22
C MET A 439 11.38 -21.05 31.87
N SER A 440 12.44 -21.30 31.09
CA SER A 440 13.76 -21.65 31.61
C SER A 440 14.34 -20.54 32.48
N ASN A 441 14.29 -19.29 32.00
CA ASN A 441 14.71 -18.11 32.74
C ASN A 441 13.89 -17.94 34.03
N MET A 442 12.58 -18.17 33.98
CA MET A 442 11.71 -18.10 35.15
C MET A 442 12.16 -19.11 36.21
N LEU A 443 12.40 -20.36 35.83
CA LEU A 443 12.88 -21.40 36.75
C LEU A 443 14.25 -21.04 37.32
N GLN A 444 15.16 -20.52 36.51
CA GLN A 444 16.48 -20.04 36.97
C GLN A 444 16.34 -18.95 38.02
N PHE A 445 15.55 -17.91 37.75
CA PHE A 445 15.30 -16.81 38.70
C PHE A 445 14.59 -17.28 39.97
N GLN A 446 13.62 -18.20 39.87
CA GLN A 446 12.93 -18.79 41.03
C GLN A 446 13.91 -19.57 41.92
N HIS A 447 14.75 -20.42 41.32
CA HIS A 447 15.75 -21.18 42.05
C HIS A 447 16.78 -20.26 42.72
N ALA A 448 17.30 -19.27 42.00
CA ALA A 448 18.24 -18.30 42.54
C ALA A 448 17.63 -17.47 43.68
N TYR A 449 16.38 -17.02 43.54
CA TYR A 449 15.64 -16.32 44.60
C TYR A 449 15.49 -17.21 45.84
N SER A 450 15.09 -18.48 45.67
CA SER A 450 14.94 -19.43 46.77
C SER A 450 16.26 -19.72 47.50
N ALA A 451 17.38 -19.78 46.76
CA ALA A 451 18.71 -19.96 47.31
C ALA A 451 19.15 -18.73 48.12
N ALA A 452 18.93 -17.53 47.59
CA ALA A 452 19.21 -16.28 48.30
C ALA A 452 18.37 -16.16 49.59
N ALA A 453 17.09 -16.56 49.56
CA ALA A 453 16.22 -16.56 50.74
C ALA A 453 16.74 -17.51 51.84
N ARG A 454 17.16 -18.73 51.47
CA ARG A 454 17.79 -19.67 52.42
C ARG A 454 19.08 -19.11 53.02
N MET A 455 19.87 -18.36 52.23
CA MET A 455 21.06 -17.69 52.73
C MET A 455 20.70 -16.62 53.77
N VAL A 456 19.64 -15.85 53.57
CA VAL A 456 19.14 -14.91 54.59
C VAL A 456 18.77 -15.66 55.88
N SER A 457 18.02 -16.76 55.79
CA SER A 457 17.66 -17.56 56.97
C SER A 457 18.86 -18.13 57.71
N ALA A 458 19.87 -18.63 56.98
CA ALA A 458 21.09 -19.15 57.60
C ALA A 458 21.92 -18.05 58.29
N VAL A 459 21.96 -16.84 57.72
CA VAL A 459 22.63 -15.71 58.35
C VAL A 459 21.84 -15.18 59.55
N ASP A 460 20.51 -15.18 59.49
CA ASP A 460 19.63 -14.84 60.62
C ASP A 460 19.86 -15.79 61.80
N GLU A 461 19.89 -17.11 61.56
CA GLU A 461 20.21 -18.11 62.60
C GLU A 461 21.62 -17.92 63.16
N ALA A 462 22.62 -17.64 62.32
CA ALA A 462 23.98 -17.37 62.77
C ALA A 462 24.07 -16.09 63.63
N LEU A 463 23.31 -15.05 63.27
CA LEU A 463 23.22 -13.80 64.04
C LEU A 463 22.48 -14.00 65.37
N ASP A 464 21.41 -14.78 65.41
CA ASP A 464 20.72 -15.14 66.66
C ASP A 464 21.68 -15.86 67.62
N VAL A 465 22.43 -16.84 67.12
CA VAL A 465 23.44 -17.54 67.93
C VAL A 465 24.51 -16.57 68.42
N LEU A 466 25.04 -15.70 67.56
CA LEU A 466 26.05 -14.71 67.97
C LEU A 466 25.52 -13.70 68.98
N ILE A 467 24.37 -13.09 68.74
CA ILE A 467 23.87 -11.98 69.56
C ILE A 467 23.25 -12.50 70.86
N ASN A 468 22.44 -13.56 70.79
CA ASN A 468 21.65 -14.03 71.93
C ASN A 468 22.27 -15.21 72.66
N ARG A 469 23.21 -15.96 72.05
CA ARG A 469 23.82 -17.15 72.66
C ARG A 469 25.31 -17.04 72.93
N THR A 470 26.05 -16.11 72.29
CA THR A 470 27.45 -15.83 72.67
C THR A 470 27.50 -14.65 73.65
N GLY A 471 27.71 -14.96 74.93
CA GLY A 471 27.69 -13.97 76.03
C GLY A 471 26.96 -14.44 77.29
N LEU A 472 26.18 -15.52 77.21
CA LEU A 472 25.64 -16.23 78.38
C LEU A 472 26.72 -17.14 78.99
N VAL A 473 27.80 -16.55 79.50
CA VAL A 473 28.72 -17.24 80.42
C VAL A 473 28.77 -16.42 81.69
N GLY A 474 28.09 -16.88 82.74
CA GLY A 474 28.05 -16.23 84.06
C GLY A 474 26.66 -15.96 84.65
N ARG A 475 25.68 -16.83 84.41
CA ARG A 475 24.46 -16.91 85.22
C ARG A 475 24.27 -18.32 85.74
#